data_AF-A0ABD0M0G8-F1
#
_entry.id   AF-A0ABD0M0G8-F1
#
_cell.length_a   1.000
_cell.length_b   1.000
_cell.length_c   1.000
_cell.angle_alpha   90.00
_cell.angle_beta   90.00
_cell.angle_gamma   90.00
#
_symmetry.space_group_name_H-M   'P 1'
#
loop_
_entity.id
_entity.type
_entity.pdbx_description
1 polymer ?
#
loop_
_entity_poly.entity_id
_entity_poly.type
_entity_poly.pdbx_seq_one_letter_code
_entity_poly.pdbx_strand_id
1 'polypeptide(L)'
;MSAISCPAPDCDVEWPATTPTDVLVRLLDIHSATAHQAAQPAAAQPGAAKAEKVRRPVISAAGTSEAWAYFEQRWSDYKQATRLTGPDVVFQLLECCDEALRKDLTRTYGALASSDEQTVLRNIKTLAVRQENVMVARVHLQQMRQDRDEPVRAFAARLRGQAGVCNFRVKCPSLACHA
;
A
#
# COMPACT_ATOMS: atom_id res chain seq x y z
N MET A 1 5.49 64.98 6.80
CA MET A 1 4.74 64.03 7.65
C MET A 1 5.29 62.66 7.33
N SER A 2 5.98 62.03 8.27
CA SER A 2 6.64 60.74 8.07
C SER A 2 5.58 59.66 7.85
N ALA A 3 5.78 58.76 6.88
CA ALA A 3 5.00 57.53 6.76
C ALA A 3 5.70 56.40 7.52
N ILE A 4 4.95 55.41 7.98
CA ILE A 4 5.46 54.20 8.64
C ILE A 4 5.44 53.10 7.58
N SER A 5 6.60 52.58 7.19
CA SER A 5 6.71 51.52 6.19
C SER A 5 6.71 50.13 6.83
N CYS A 6 6.25 49.12 6.09
CA CYS A 6 6.35 47.73 6.51
C CYS A 6 7.84 47.30 6.59
N PRO A 7 8.27 46.58 7.65
CA PRO A 7 9.65 46.13 7.80
C PRO A 7 9.99 44.83 7.04
N ALA A 8 9.03 44.22 6.34
CA ALA A 8 9.24 42.97 5.60
C ALA A 8 10.04 43.21 4.29
N PRO A 9 10.96 42.30 3.91
CA PRO A 9 11.61 42.37 2.60
C PRO A 9 10.57 42.22 1.49
N ASP A 10 10.73 42.99 0.42
CA ASP A 10 9.82 43.05 -0.75
C ASP A 10 8.37 43.48 -0.42
N CYS A 11 8.19 44.38 0.55
CA CYS A 11 6.90 44.99 0.87
C CYS A 11 6.93 46.52 0.81
N ASP A 12 6.16 47.10 -0.10
CA ASP A 12 6.09 48.56 -0.33
C ASP A 12 4.88 49.22 0.35
N VAL A 13 4.27 48.56 1.34
CA VAL A 13 3.09 49.11 2.03
C VAL A 13 3.51 50.14 3.08
N GLU A 14 2.88 51.31 3.01
CA GLU A 14 3.09 52.43 3.92
C GLU A 14 1.77 52.87 4.59
N TRP A 15 1.88 53.27 5.86
CA TRP A 15 0.77 53.84 6.64
C TRP A 15 1.07 55.29 7.03
N PRO A 16 0.07 56.20 6.98
CA PRO A 16 0.24 57.56 7.45
C PRO A 16 0.58 57.60 8.96
N ALA A 17 1.57 58.39 9.40
CA ALA A 17 1.87 58.55 10.83
C ALA A 17 0.77 59.29 11.63
N THR A 18 -0.27 59.80 10.96
CA THR A 18 -1.47 60.34 11.59
C THR A 18 -2.46 59.26 12.02
N THR A 19 -2.19 57.99 11.69
CA THR A 19 -3.05 56.86 12.06
C THR A 19 -2.98 56.62 13.58
N PRO A 20 -4.13 56.55 14.28
CA PRO A 20 -4.18 56.20 15.69
C PRO A 20 -3.49 54.85 15.97
N THR A 21 -2.79 54.74 17.10
CA THR A 21 -1.92 53.61 17.41
C THR A 21 -2.66 52.27 17.44
N ASP A 22 -3.88 52.26 17.96
CA ASP A 22 -4.78 51.10 18.01
C ASP A 22 -5.19 50.61 16.62
N VAL A 23 -5.49 51.55 15.72
CA VAL A 23 -5.83 51.26 14.33
C VAL A 23 -4.59 50.78 13.57
N LEU A 24 -3.43 51.38 13.81
CA LEU A 24 -2.17 51.01 13.16
C LEU A 24 -1.76 49.57 13.53
N VAL A 25 -1.85 49.20 14.81
CA VAL A 25 -1.57 47.82 15.25
C VAL A 25 -2.51 46.85 14.56
N ARG A 26 -3.80 47.19 14.44
CA ARG A 26 -4.76 46.31 13.79
C ARG A 26 -4.53 46.18 12.29
N LEU A 27 -4.11 47.25 11.62
CA LEU A 27 -3.74 47.22 10.22
C LEU A 27 -2.47 46.39 9.98
N LEU A 28 -1.48 46.48 10.87
CA LEU A 28 -0.28 45.63 10.82
C LEU A 28 -0.60 44.14 11.02
N ASP A 29 -1.48 43.81 11.98
CA ASP A 29 -1.93 42.42 12.21
C ASP A 29 -2.58 41.84 10.94
N ILE A 30 -3.50 42.59 10.33
CA ILE A 30 -4.20 42.14 9.12
C ILE A 30 -3.22 42.02 7.97
N HIS A 31 -2.38 43.03 7.75
CA HIS A 31 -1.40 43.04 6.68
C HIS A 31 -0.40 41.88 6.79
N SER A 32 0.11 41.60 7.99
CA SER A 32 0.98 40.44 8.21
C SER A 32 0.26 39.13 7.90
N ALA A 33 -0.99 38.95 8.34
CA ALA A 33 -1.76 37.74 8.07
C ALA A 33 -2.07 37.50 6.57
N THR A 34 -2.21 38.58 5.79
CA THR A 34 -2.62 38.48 4.37
C THR A 34 -1.48 38.58 3.37
N ALA A 35 -0.46 39.40 3.65
CA ALA A 35 0.64 39.69 2.73
C ALA A 35 1.95 38.97 3.11
N HIS A 36 2.12 38.65 4.40
CA HIS A 36 3.31 38.00 4.93
C HIS A 36 2.91 36.80 5.78
N GLN A 37 2.33 35.80 5.14
CA GLN A 37 2.19 34.49 5.77
C GLN A 37 3.59 33.96 6.08
N ALA A 38 4.09 34.28 7.28
CA ALA A 38 5.15 33.51 7.88
C ALA A 38 4.70 32.06 7.78
N ALA A 39 5.56 31.20 7.22
CA ALA A 39 5.32 29.77 7.19
C ALA A 39 5.11 29.30 8.63
N GLN A 40 3.85 29.32 9.07
CA GLN A 40 3.47 28.76 10.34
C GLN A 40 3.84 27.28 10.27
N PRO A 41 4.47 26.69 11.29
CA PRO A 41 4.45 25.24 11.41
C PRO A 41 2.97 24.85 11.38
N ALA A 42 2.58 24.12 10.35
CA ALA A 42 1.19 23.83 10.02
C ALA A 42 0.42 23.47 11.28
N ALA A 43 -0.48 24.37 11.70
CA ALA A 43 -1.47 24.05 12.71
C ALA A 43 -2.21 22.81 12.21
N ALA A 44 -2.14 21.73 12.98
CA ALA A 44 -2.77 20.46 12.68
C ALA A 44 -4.22 20.71 12.27
N GLN A 45 -4.53 20.42 11.00
CA GLN A 45 -5.90 20.46 10.52
C GLN A 45 -6.79 19.59 11.42
N PRO A 46 -8.01 20.03 11.75
CA PRO A 46 -8.97 19.19 12.44
C PRO A 46 -9.16 17.92 11.61
N GLY A 47 -8.89 16.79 12.25
CA GLY A 47 -8.56 15.54 11.58
C GLY A 47 -9.47 15.20 10.42
N ALA A 48 -8.91 15.20 9.21
CA ALA A 48 -9.28 14.16 8.26
C ALA A 48 -9.24 12.85 9.06
N ALA A 49 -10.38 12.16 9.16
CA ALA A 49 -10.44 10.86 9.78
C ALA A 49 -9.24 10.07 9.24
N LYS A 50 -8.24 9.80 10.09
CA LYS A 50 -7.06 9.04 9.68
C LYS A 50 -7.63 7.72 9.22
N ALA A 51 -7.74 7.54 7.90
CA ALA A 51 -8.18 6.29 7.33
C ALA A 51 -7.40 5.18 8.04
N GLU A 52 -8.10 4.17 8.54
CA GLU A 52 -7.48 3.09 9.31
C GLU A 52 -6.25 2.63 8.52
N LYS A 53 -5.08 2.68 9.17
CA LYS A 53 -3.82 2.38 8.50
C LYS A 53 -3.95 0.98 7.92
N VAL A 54 -3.84 0.88 6.59
CA VAL A 54 -4.04 -0.40 5.89
C VAL A 54 -3.21 -1.46 6.57
N ARG A 55 -3.88 -2.52 7.04
CA ARG A 55 -3.21 -3.59 7.78
C ARG A 55 -2.19 -4.25 6.87
N ARG A 56 -0.96 -4.37 7.38
CA ARG A 56 0.12 -5.08 6.70
C ARG A 56 -0.30 -6.53 6.48
N PRO A 57 -0.18 -7.07 5.26
CA PRO A 57 -0.42 -8.48 5.02
C PRO A 57 0.64 -9.31 5.73
N VAL A 58 0.26 -10.48 6.24
CA VAL A 58 1.18 -11.41 6.89
C VAL A 58 1.16 -12.72 6.14
N ILE A 59 2.34 -13.30 5.94
CA ILE A 59 2.51 -14.64 5.37
C ILE A 59 3.39 -15.49 6.27
N SER A 60 2.95 -16.73 6.48
CA SER A 60 3.67 -17.75 7.22
C SER A 60 4.26 -18.81 6.31
N ALA A 61 5.22 -19.58 6.84
CA ALA A 61 5.71 -20.77 6.16
C ALA A 61 4.59 -21.79 5.92
N ALA A 62 4.74 -22.62 4.90
CA ALA A 62 3.86 -23.74 4.57
C ALA A 62 2.38 -23.42 4.22
N GLY A 63 2.11 -22.24 3.66
CA GLY A 63 0.83 -21.89 3.05
C GLY A 63 0.53 -22.67 1.75
N THR A 64 -0.74 -22.62 1.34
CA THR A 64 -1.24 -23.18 0.06
C THR A 64 -0.99 -22.23 -1.10
N SER A 65 -1.12 -22.74 -2.34
CA SER A 65 -1.02 -21.90 -3.55
C SER A 65 -2.07 -20.78 -3.58
N GLU A 66 -3.26 -21.05 -3.02
CA GLU A 66 -4.35 -20.09 -2.89
C GLU A 66 -4.02 -18.99 -1.87
N ALA A 67 -3.47 -19.36 -0.70
CA ALA A 67 -3.04 -18.38 0.31
C ALA A 67 -1.95 -17.44 -0.24
N TRP A 68 -1.07 -17.95 -1.08
CA TRP A 68 -0.07 -17.14 -1.79
C TRP A 68 -0.69 -16.16 -2.78
N ALA A 69 -1.64 -16.61 -3.60
CA ALA A 69 -2.32 -15.73 -4.56
C ALA A 69 -3.07 -14.60 -3.84
N TYR A 70 -3.73 -14.92 -2.72
CA TYR A 70 -4.36 -13.93 -1.85
C TYR A 70 -3.34 -12.95 -1.26
N PHE A 71 -2.19 -13.44 -0.79
CA PHE A 71 -1.11 -12.60 -0.28
C PHE A 71 -0.55 -11.65 -1.35
N GLU A 72 -0.27 -12.13 -2.58
CA GLU A 72 0.23 -11.30 -3.68
C GLU A 72 -0.74 -10.15 -4.00
N GLN A 73 -2.05 -10.43 -4.04
CA GLN A 73 -3.06 -9.41 -4.26
C GLN A 73 -3.08 -8.39 -3.11
N ARG A 74 -3.12 -8.87 -1.85
CA ARG A 74 -3.11 -7.99 -0.67
C ARG A 74 -1.83 -7.15 -0.56
N TRP A 75 -0.69 -7.70 -0.96
CA TRP A 75 0.57 -6.98 -1.04
C TRP A 75 0.53 -5.88 -2.10
N SER A 76 -0.02 -6.15 -3.28
CA SER A 76 -0.23 -5.14 -4.33
C SER A 76 -1.11 -3.99 -3.84
N ASP A 77 -2.25 -4.31 -3.22
CA ASP A 77 -3.17 -3.31 -2.64
C ASP A 77 -2.48 -2.49 -1.54
N TYR A 78 -1.70 -3.16 -0.67
CA TYR A 78 -0.95 -2.51 0.40
C TYR A 78 0.10 -1.54 -0.15
N LYS A 79 0.87 -1.92 -1.17
CA LYS A 79 1.84 -1.02 -1.82
C LYS A 79 1.17 0.20 -2.42
N GLN A 80 0.04 0.02 -3.11
CA GLN A 80 -0.71 1.13 -3.70
C GLN A 80 -1.25 2.08 -2.62
N ALA A 81 -1.82 1.55 -1.55
CA ALA A 81 -2.39 2.34 -0.48
C ALA A 81 -1.34 3.11 0.35
N THR A 82 -0.15 2.54 0.50
CA THR A 82 0.94 3.12 1.31
C THR A 82 1.95 3.93 0.49
N ARG A 83 1.85 3.91 -0.85
CA ARG A 83 2.75 4.58 -1.80
C ARG A 83 4.24 4.25 -1.54
N LEU A 84 4.52 2.98 -1.22
CA LEU A 84 5.89 2.52 -0.97
C LEU A 84 6.73 2.63 -2.25
N THR A 85 7.92 3.18 -2.11
CA THR A 85 8.87 3.38 -3.21
C THR A 85 10.28 2.96 -2.82
N GLY A 86 11.06 2.50 -3.80
CA GLY A 86 12.48 2.22 -3.62
C GLY A 86 12.76 1.08 -2.62
N PRO A 87 13.83 1.17 -1.82
CA PRO A 87 14.29 0.08 -0.95
C PRO A 87 13.31 -0.24 0.18
N ASP A 88 12.45 0.71 0.57
CA ASP A 88 11.43 0.52 1.61
C ASP A 88 10.43 -0.58 1.25
N VAL A 89 10.20 -0.82 -0.04
CA VAL A 89 9.34 -1.91 -0.51
C VAL A 89 9.87 -3.26 -0.04
N VAL A 90 11.18 -3.49 -0.16
CA VAL A 90 11.83 -4.75 0.20
C VAL A 90 11.83 -4.94 1.72
N PHE A 91 12.13 -3.89 2.48
CA PHE A 91 12.05 -3.96 3.94
C PHE A 91 10.63 -4.27 4.41
N GLN A 92 9.62 -3.57 3.88
CA GLN A 92 8.22 -3.82 4.22
C GLN A 92 7.78 -5.23 3.81
N LEU A 93 8.28 -5.75 2.69
CA LEU A 93 7.99 -7.11 2.24
C LEU A 93 8.59 -8.15 3.18
N LEU A 94 9.83 -7.98 3.63
CA LEU A 94 10.48 -8.87 4.61
C LEU A 94 9.77 -8.83 5.97
N GLU A 95 9.16 -7.69 6.32
CA GLU A 95 8.34 -7.55 7.51
C GLU A 95 6.90 -8.10 7.36
N CYS A 96 6.49 -8.52 6.16
CA CYS A 96 5.25 -9.26 5.96
C CYS A 96 5.43 -10.76 6.28
N CYS A 97 6.67 -11.25 6.28
CA CYS A 97 6.99 -12.62 6.67
C CYS A 97 6.91 -12.76 8.19
N ASP A 98 6.37 -13.88 8.67
CA ASP A 98 6.50 -14.25 10.07
C ASP A 98 7.96 -14.53 10.46
N GLU A 99 8.24 -14.56 11.77
CA GLU A 99 9.60 -14.71 12.29
C GLU A 99 10.26 -16.02 11.84
N ALA A 100 9.48 -17.10 11.70
CA ALA A 100 9.98 -18.39 11.25
C ALA A 100 10.43 -18.34 9.79
N LEU A 101 9.56 -17.83 8.90
CA LEU A 101 9.84 -17.67 7.48
C LEU A 101 11.00 -16.69 7.25
N ARG A 102 11.11 -15.64 8.06
CA ARG A 102 12.21 -14.67 7.97
C ARG A 102 13.57 -15.28 8.35
N LYS A 103 13.60 -16.14 9.38
CA LYS A 103 14.79 -16.91 9.74
C LYS A 103 15.19 -17.87 8.62
N ASP A 104 14.23 -18.58 8.05
CA ASP A 104 14.49 -19.49 6.94
C ASP A 104 14.98 -18.76 5.69
N LEU A 105 14.39 -17.62 5.33
CA LEU A 105 14.88 -16.78 4.24
C LEU A 105 16.33 -16.33 4.44
N THR A 106 16.65 -15.87 5.65
CA THR A 106 18.02 -15.46 6.00
C THR A 106 19.00 -16.63 5.94
N ARG A 107 18.58 -17.82 6.37
CA ARG A 107 19.41 -19.03 6.35
C ARG A 107 19.66 -19.53 4.92
N THR A 108 18.66 -19.47 4.05
CA THR A 108 18.72 -20.03 2.70
C THR A 108 19.34 -19.06 1.69
N TYR A 109 19.04 -17.76 1.79
CA TYR A 109 19.42 -16.76 0.78
C TYR A 109 20.30 -15.62 1.32
N GLY A 110 20.57 -15.56 2.62
CA GLY A 110 21.36 -14.50 3.24
C GLY A 110 20.62 -13.16 3.32
N ALA A 111 21.38 -12.05 3.23
CA ALA A 111 20.82 -10.70 3.33
C ALA A 111 20.12 -10.29 2.02
N LEU A 112 18.79 -10.19 2.07
CA LEU A 112 17.94 -9.85 0.92
C LEU A 112 17.59 -8.35 0.80
N ALA A 113 18.05 -7.52 1.73
CA ALA A 113 17.65 -6.10 1.81
C ALA A 113 18.05 -5.26 0.58
N SER A 114 19.08 -5.66 -0.16
CA SER A 114 19.56 -5.00 -1.38
C SER A 114 19.07 -5.66 -2.68
N SER A 115 18.26 -6.72 -2.58
CA SER A 115 17.77 -7.46 -3.76
C SER A 115 16.52 -6.82 -4.34
N ASP A 116 16.25 -7.11 -5.62
CA ASP A 116 15.01 -6.68 -6.27
C ASP A 116 13.77 -7.32 -5.64
N GLU A 117 12.67 -6.58 -5.59
CA GLU A 117 11.38 -7.03 -5.04
C GLU A 117 10.93 -8.37 -5.64
N GLN A 118 11.07 -8.54 -6.96
CA GLN A 118 10.64 -9.76 -7.66
C GLN A 118 11.46 -10.98 -7.24
N THR A 119 12.75 -10.80 -6.96
CA THR A 119 13.63 -11.86 -6.49
C THR A 119 13.25 -12.26 -5.07
N VAL A 120 12.97 -11.28 -4.21
CA VAL A 120 12.52 -11.53 -2.83
C VAL A 120 11.16 -12.24 -2.82
N LEU A 121 10.18 -11.80 -3.61
CA LEU A 121 8.88 -12.49 -3.73
C LEU A 121 9.02 -13.94 -4.18
N ARG A 122 9.93 -14.23 -5.12
CA ARG A 122 10.20 -15.61 -5.59
C ARG A 122 10.80 -16.48 -4.49
N ASN A 123 11.75 -15.93 -3.74
CA ASN A 123 12.39 -16.64 -2.63
C ASN A 123 11.38 -16.90 -1.50
N ILE A 124 10.55 -15.90 -1.16
CA ILE A 124 9.45 -16.05 -0.21
C ILE A 124 8.51 -17.14 -0.69
N LYS A 125 8.06 -17.12 -1.95
CA LYS A 125 7.16 -18.14 -2.51
C LYS A 125 7.72 -19.55 -2.36
N THR A 126 9.03 -19.73 -2.60
CA THR A 126 9.70 -21.04 -2.56
C THR A 126 9.67 -21.65 -1.16
N LEU A 127 9.76 -20.83 -0.11
CA LEU A 127 9.74 -21.29 1.28
C LEU A 127 8.34 -21.25 1.92
N ALA A 128 7.52 -20.27 1.53
CA ALA A 128 6.19 -20.06 2.07
C ALA A 128 5.16 -21.01 1.47
N VAL A 129 5.30 -21.40 0.20
CA VAL A 129 4.28 -22.21 -0.48
C VAL A 129 4.73 -23.66 -0.56
N ARG A 130 3.92 -24.57 -0.03
CA ARG A 130 4.10 -25.99 -0.32
C ARG A 130 3.75 -26.22 -1.78
N GLN A 131 4.67 -26.79 -2.54
CA GLN A 131 4.40 -27.15 -3.92
C GLN A 131 3.30 -28.22 -3.95
N GLU A 132 2.09 -27.80 -4.33
CA GLU A 132 0.94 -28.68 -4.47
C GLU A 132 1.01 -29.43 -5.80
N ASN A 133 0.67 -30.72 -5.76
CA ASN A 133 0.55 -31.49 -6.98
C ASN A 133 -0.74 -31.09 -7.70
N VAL A 134 -0.60 -30.42 -8.85
CA VAL A 134 -1.71 -29.95 -9.68
C VAL A 134 -2.70 -31.08 -10.02
N MET A 135 -2.24 -32.33 -10.16
CA MET A 135 -3.13 -33.46 -10.42
C MET A 135 -4.06 -33.76 -9.24
N VAL A 136 -3.59 -33.59 -8.00
CA VAL A 136 -4.42 -33.73 -6.79
C VAL A 136 -5.48 -32.64 -6.78
N ALA A 137 -5.13 -31.40 -7.12
CA ALA A 137 -6.09 -30.30 -7.22
C ALA A 137 -7.19 -30.56 -8.27
N ARG A 138 -6.83 -31.17 -9.41
CA ARG A 138 -7.77 -31.56 -10.48
C ARG A 138 -8.70 -32.68 -10.04
N VAL A 139 -8.17 -33.72 -9.40
CA VAL A 139 -8.98 -34.80 -8.82
C VAL A 139 -9.93 -34.25 -7.78
N HIS A 140 -9.47 -33.34 -6.92
CA HIS A 140 -10.32 -32.69 -5.92
C HIS A 140 -11.45 -31.90 -6.57
N LEU A 141 -11.15 -31.06 -7.57
CA LEU A 141 -12.18 -30.30 -8.31
C LEU A 141 -13.23 -31.23 -8.92
N GLN A 142 -12.82 -32.36 -9.49
CA GLN A 142 -13.73 -33.34 -10.08
C GLN A 142 -14.62 -34.04 -9.04
N GLN A 143 -14.14 -34.15 -7.80
CA GLN A 143 -14.86 -34.76 -6.68
C GLN A 143 -15.76 -33.77 -5.92
N MET A 144 -15.59 -32.46 -6.12
CA MET A 144 -16.41 -31.44 -5.44
C MET A 144 -17.89 -31.62 -5.77
N ARG A 145 -18.72 -31.56 -4.73
CA ARG A 145 -20.19 -31.57 -4.82
C ARG A 145 -20.73 -30.45 -3.93
N GLN A 146 -21.89 -29.94 -4.31
CA GLN A 146 -22.63 -29.01 -3.47
C GLN A 146 -23.18 -29.79 -2.27
N ASP A 147 -22.91 -29.30 -1.06
CA ASP A 147 -23.45 -29.90 0.17
C ASP A 147 -24.94 -29.57 0.34
N ARG A 148 -25.65 -30.36 1.15
CA ARG A 148 -27.10 -30.27 1.34
C ARG A 148 -27.56 -28.88 1.81
N ASP A 149 -26.75 -28.22 2.65
CA ASP A 149 -27.05 -26.92 3.26
C ASP A 149 -26.21 -25.77 2.66
N GLU A 150 -25.49 -26.02 1.55
CA GLU A 150 -24.66 -25.00 0.90
C GLU A 150 -25.46 -24.25 -0.19
N PRO A 151 -25.55 -22.90 -0.15
CA PRO A 151 -26.19 -22.16 -1.22
C PRO A 151 -25.35 -22.19 -2.51
N VAL A 152 -26.01 -22.24 -3.67
CA VAL A 152 -25.36 -22.36 -5.00
C VAL A 152 -24.26 -21.31 -5.22
N ARG A 153 -24.43 -20.09 -4.71
CA ARG A 153 -23.43 -19.01 -4.83
C ARG A 153 -22.14 -19.31 -4.06
N ALA A 154 -22.25 -19.91 -2.87
CA ALA A 154 -21.10 -20.32 -2.08
C ALA A 154 -20.36 -21.48 -2.75
N PHE A 155 -21.11 -22.47 -3.26
CA PHE A 155 -20.53 -23.59 -4.02
C PHE A 155 -19.80 -23.09 -5.28
N ALA A 156 -20.40 -22.16 -6.02
CA ALA A 156 -19.77 -21.56 -7.20
C ALA A 156 -18.49 -20.78 -6.86
N ALA A 157 -18.45 -20.09 -5.71
CA ALA A 157 -17.25 -19.39 -5.25
C ALA A 157 -16.12 -20.39 -4.93
N ARG A 158 -16.43 -21.46 -4.19
CA ARG A 158 -15.51 -22.57 -3.90
C ARG A 158 -14.99 -23.23 -5.18
N LEU A 159 -15.88 -23.52 -6.13
CA LEU A 159 -15.50 -24.14 -7.42
C LEU A 159 -14.53 -23.25 -8.21
N ARG A 160 -14.75 -21.94 -8.23
CA ARG A 160 -13.84 -20.99 -8.91
C ARG A 160 -12.49 -20.87 -8.20
N GLY A 161 -12.48 -20.85 -6.87
CA GLY A 161 -11.25 -20.87 -6.08
C GLY A 161 -10.40 -22.09 -6.42
N GLN A 162 -11.02 -23.28 -6.37
CA GLN A 162 -10.34 -24.53 -6.71
C GLN A 162 -9.94 -24.62 -8.20
N ALA A 163 -10.74 -24.10 -9.12
CA ALA A 163 -10.38 -24.09 -10.54
C ALA A 163 -9.13 -23.23 -10.81
N GLY A 164 -8.92 -22.15 -10.04
CA GLY A 164 -7.74 -21.30 -10.14
C GLY A 164 -6.42 -22.03 -9.91
N VAL A 165 -6.40 -23.04 -9.03
CA VAL A 165 -5.19 -23.84 -8.73
C VAL A 165 -4.98 -25.02 -9.68
N CYS A 166 -5.98 -25.42 -10.46
CA CYS A 166 -5.91 -26.61 -11.32
C CYS A 166 -5.10 -26.43 -12.62
N ASN A 167 -4.61 -25.21 -12.90
CA ASN A 167 -3.83 -24.86 -14.10
C ASN A 167 -4.43 -25.45 -15.39
N PHE A 168 -5.76 -25.35 -15.56
CA PHE A 168 -6.44 -25.69 -16.80
C PHE A 168 -6.19 -24.60 -17.83
N ARG A 169 -4.99 -24.58 -18.41
CA ARG A 169 -4.64 -23.72 -19.54
C ARG A 169 -4.47 -24.60 -20.77
N VAL A 170 -5.21 -24.28 -21.82
CA VAL A 170 -5.02 -24.86 -23.15
C VAL A 170 -4.51 -23.73 -24.04
N LYS A 171 -3.40 -23.96 -24.75
CA LYS A 171 -2.96 -23.02 -25.79
C LYS A 171 -4.01 -23.07 -26.89
N CYS A 172 -4.63 -21.92 -27.18
CA CYS A 172 -5.55 -21.83 -28.30
C CYS A 172 -4.76 -22.10 -29.59
N PRO A 173 -5.19 -23.05 -30.45
CA PRO A 173 -4.51 -23.34 -31.71
C PRO A 173 -4.71 -22.26 -32.77
N SER A 174 -5.62 -21.30 -32.55
CA SER A 174 -5.91 -20.24 -33.53
C SER A 174 -5.06 -18.98 -33.28
N LEU A 175 -4.52 -18.41 -34.36
CA LEU A 175 -3.80 -17.12 -34.35
C LEU A 175 -4.67 -15.93 -33.88
N ALA A 176 -5.99 -16.07 -33.91
CA ALA A 176 -6.93 -15.00 -33.55
C ALA A 176 -7.04 -14.76 -32.02
N CYS A 177 -6.54 -15.67 -31.18
CA CYS A 177 -6.60 -15.53 -29.71
C CYS A 177 -5.29 -15.03 -29.08
N HIS A 178 -4.33 -14.59 -29.89
CA HIS A 178 -3.03 -14.05 -29.43
C HIS A 178 -2.97 -12.51 -29.40
N ALA A 179 -4.11 -11.83 -29.61
CA ALA A 179 -4.23 -10.38 -29.55
C ALA A 179 -4.45 -9.88 -28.12
#